data_AF-A0A8T7FSJ8-F1
#
_entry.id   AF-A0A8T7FSJ8-F1
#
_cell.length_a   1.000
_cell.length_b   1.000
_cell.length_c   1.000
_cell.angle_alpha   90.00
_cell.angle_beta   90.00
_cell.angle_gamma   90.00
#
_symmetry.space_group_name_H-M   'P 1'
#
loop_
_entity.id
_entity.type
_entity.pdbx_description
1 polymer ?
#
loop_
_entity_poly.entity_id
_entity_poly.type
_entity_poly.pdbx_seq_one_letter_code
_entity_poly.pdbx_strand_id
1 'polypeptide(L)'
;MKKLDVHPPDFAITPASFPDLQPASRLIVLVPELEADAAIAARKIRGVAKALESRVQLLGLSRDAAHEPSLRRQLATLSAMIEDPVIFVESKVEIGKNWLNALRPYWHPGDVIICFAGQRSGLANKPLDQLLASSLNAAIYVLDGVYKEKEKAPLAWLSGILAWAGSIGLVLGFFWLQIKIVQAPSNGLHTALLYASLLAEGGTIWTWNNLFG
;
A
#
# COMPACT_ATOMS: atom_id res chain seq x y z
N MET A 1 23.50 1.07 -34.04
CA MET A 1 23.46 0.43 -32.70
C MET A 1 23.82 1.50 -31.68
N LYS A 2 22.85 1.97 -30.87
CA LYS A 2 23.07 3.02 -29.85
C LYS A 2 23.50 2.35 -28.54
N LYS A 3 24.69 2.68 -28.05
CA LYS A 3 25.18 2.31 -26.71
C LYS A 3 24.39 3.13 -25.68
N LEU A 4 23.68 2.45 -24.79
CA LEU A 4 23.10 3.05 -23.60
C LEU A 4 24.17 3.03 -22.50
N ASP A 5 24.70 4.20 -22.16
CA ASP A 5 25.50 4.39 -20.95
C ASP A 5 24.56 4.32 -19.75
N VAL A 6 24.72 3.27 -18.95
CA VAL A 6 24.05 3.10 -17.66
C VAL A 6 25.07 3.46 -16.60
N HIS A 7 25.06 4.72 -16.16
CA HIS A 7 25.74 5.09 -14.92
C HIS A 7 24.93 4.52 -13.73
N PRO A 8 25.55 3.75 -12.83
CA PRO A 8 24.91 3.38 -11.58
C PRO A 8 24.69 4.65 -10.73
N PRO A 9 23.57 4.78 -10.01
CA PRO A 9 23.34 5.92 -9.12
C PRO A 9 24.37 5.93 -8.00
N ASP A 10 24.99 7.09 -7.79
CA ASP A 10 25.89 7.36 -6.67
C ASP A 10 25.12 7.26 -5.35
N PHE A 11 25.47 6.25 -4.56
CA PHE A 11 24.94 6.08 -3.20
C PHE A 11 25.67 7.06 -2.27
N ALA A 12 24.98 8.11 -1.86
CA ALA A 12 25.45 8.98 -0.78
C ALA A 12 25.36 8.22 0.56
N ILE A 13 26.43 7.50 0.90
CA ILE A 13 26.62 6.92 2.23
C ILE A 13 27.21 8.04 3.09
N THR A 14 26.50 8.48 4.12
CA THR A 14 27.08 9.29 5.20
C THR A 14 27.57 8.31 6.27
N PRO A 15 28.86 7.95 6.32
CA PRO A 15 29.37 7.10 7.38
C PRO A 15 29.43 7.93 8.67
N ALA A 16 28.53 7.67 9.61
CA ALA A 16 28.79 8.01 10.99
C ALA A 16 29.91 7.07 11.48
N SER A 17 31.03 7.65 11.88
CA SER A 17 32.19 6.95 12.42
C SER A 17 31.81 6.26 13.74
N PHE A 18 31.71 4.93 13.75
CA PHE A 18 31.54 4.17 14.99
C PHE A 18 32.86 3.47 15.35
N PRO A 19 33.57 3.90 16.40
CA PRO A 19 34.64 3.12 17.00
C PRO A 19 34.04 2.04 17.91
N ASP A 20 34.81 0.97 18.08
CA ASP A 20 34.58 -0.23 18.91
C ASP A 20 33.61 -1.30 18.39
N LEU A 21 34.21 -2.47 18.16
CA LEU A 21 33.63 -3.73 17.69
C LEU A 21 32.46 -4.16 18.59
N GLN A 22 31.24 -3.82 18.18
CA GLN A 22 30.00 -4.21 18.84
C GLN A 22 29.53 -5.60 18.40
N PRO A 23 28.73 -6.30 19.25
CA PRO A 23 28.13 -7.59 18.92
C PRO A 23 27.42 -7.53 17.57
N ALA A 24 27.65 -8.56 16.73
CA ALA A 24 27.17 -8.68 15.36
C ALA A 24 25.85 -7.95 15.13
N SER A 25 25.92 -6.76 14.54
CA SER A 25 24.77 -5.94 14.24
C SER A 25 23.85 -6.75 13.33
N ARG A 26 22.55 -6.75 13.67
CA ARG A 26 21.52 -7.37 12.83
C ARG A 26 20.77 -6.31 12.04
N LEU A 27 20.28 -6.73 10.89
CA LEU A 27 19.54 -5.92 9.95
C LEU A 27 18.06 -6.23 10.09
N ILE A 28 17.30 -5.34 10.71
CA ILE A 28 15.86 -5.52 10.91
C ILE A 28 15.13 -4.86 9.75
N VAL A 29 14.52 -5.64 8.88
CA VAL A 29 13.78 -5.13 7.71
C VAL A 29 12.29 -5.11 8.02
N LEU A 30 11.71 -3.93 8.01
CA LEU A 30 10.27 -3.73 8.21
C LEU A 30 9.55 -3.98 6.90
N VAL A 31 8.90 -5.13 6.77
CA VAL A 31 8.21 -5.53 5.55
C VAL A 31 6.73 -5.14 5.64
N PRO A 32 6.28 -4.18 4.82
CA PRO A 32 4.90 -3.77 4.76
C PRO A 32 4.03 -4.83 4.06
N GLU A 33 2.74 -4.82 4.37
CA GLU A 33 1.71 -5.68 3.75
C GLU A 33 1.45 -5.37 2.26
N LEU A 34 2.07 -4.31 1.72
CA LEU A 34 1.85 -3.85 0.35
C LEU A 34 2.64 -4.68 -0.68
N GLU A 35 2.13 -4.70 -1.91
CA GLU A 35 2.75 -5.30 -3.11
C GLU A 35 4.02 -4.53 -3.54
N ALA A 36 5.06 -4.60 -2.72
CA ALA A 36 6.41 -4.29 -3.15
C ALA A 36 6.87 -5.31 -4.20
N ASP A 37 7.68 -4.88 -5.17
CA ASP A 37 8.37 -5.84 -6.05
C ASP A 37 9.38 -6.63 -5.20
N ALA A 38 9.00 -7.85 -4.83
CA ALA A 38 9.78 -8.71 -3.94
C ALA A 38 11.18 -9.00 -4.49
N ALA A 39 11.35 -9.04 -5.83
CA ALA A 39 12.65 -9.29 -6.43
C ALA A 39 13.58 -8.08 -6.28
N ILE A 40 13.07 -6.87 -6.50
CA ILE A 40 13.85 -5.63 -6.29
C ILE A 40 14.16 -5.46 -4.80
N ALA A 41 13.18 -5.66 -3.93
CA ALA A 41 13.36 -5.62 -2.49
C ALA A 41 14.46 -6.58 -2.03
N ALA A 42 14.37 -7.85 -2.42
CA ALA A 42 15.33 -8.88 -2.06
C ALA A 42 16.75 -8.53 -2.52
N ARG A 43 16.93 -8.06 -3.76
CA ARG A 43 18.24 -7.66 -4.28
C ARG A 43 18.86 -6.53 -3.47
N LYS A 44 18.07 -5.51 -3.11
CA LYS A 44 18.56 -4.38 -2.32
C LYS A 44 18.89 -4.79 -0.89
N ILE A 45 18.00 -5.53 -0.23
CA ILE A 45 18.22 -6.05 1.12
C ILE A 45 19.48 -6.93 1.15
N ARG A 46 19.62 -7.84 0.18
CA ARG A 46 20.82 -8.69 0.03
C ARG A 46 22.08 -7.84 -0.16
N GLY A 47 22.03 -6.78 -0.98
CA GLY A 47 23.16 -5.88 -1.18
C GLY A 47 23.62 -5.23 0.13
N VAL A 48 22.68 -4.71 0.92
CA VAL A 48 22.98 -4.10 2.22
C VAL A 48 23.47 -5.14 3.23
N ALA A 49 22.82 -6.31 3.29
CA ALA A 49 23.21 -7.39 4.20
C ALA A 49 24.63 -7.92 3.91
N LYS A 50 25.02 -8.06 2.63
CA LYS A 50 26.38 -8.44 2.24
C LYS A 50 27.40 -7.37 2.62
N ALA A 51 27.09 -6.10 2.37
CA ALA A 51 28.00 -5.00 2.69
C ALA A 51 28.26 -4.86 4.20
N LEU A 52 27.27 -5.22 5.02
CA LEU A 52 27.36 -5.14 6.49
C LEU A 52 27.73 -6.48 7.15
N GLU A 53 27.89 -7.56 6.39
CA GLU A 53 28.08 -8.93 6.89
C GLU A 53 27.07 -9.31 8.00
N SER A 54 25.85 -8.78 7.87
CA SER A 54 24.84 -8.79 8.93
C SER A 54 23.81 -9.88 8.71
N ARG A 55 23.31 -10.45 9.82
CA ARG A 55 22.11 -11.31 9.80
C ARG A 55 20.88 -10.46 9.50
N VAL A 56 19.91 -11.02 8.80
CA VAL A 56 18.69 -10.33 8.40
C VAL A 56 17.50 -10.85 9.20
N GLN A 57 16.72 -9.95 9.79
CA GLN A 57 15.44 -10.26 10.41
C GLN A 57 14.33 -9.50 9.68
N LEU A 58 13.48 -10.23 8.96
CA LEU A 58 12.30 -9.70 8.31
C LEU A 58 11.17 -9.63 9.33
N LEU A 59 10.68 -8.42 9.61
CA LEU A 59 9.56 -8.19 10.50
C LEU A 59 8.35 -7.68 9.71
N GLY A 60 7.30 -8.48 9.61
CA GLY A 60 6.02 -8.08 9.05
C GLY A 60 5.05 -7.65 10.15
N LEU A 61 4.22 -6.64 9.87
CA LEU A 61 3.14 -6.21 10.75
C LEU A 61 1.78 -6.41 10.08
N SER A 62 0.98 -7.36 10.60
CA SER A 62 -0.40 -7.60 10.16
C SER A 62 -1.39 -6.86 11.06
N ARG A 63 -2.43 -6.24 10.48
CA ARG A 63 -3.44 -5.51 11.25
C ARG A 63 -4.40 -6.42 12.02
N ASP A 64 -4.60 -7.63 11.51
CA ASP A 64 -5.48 -8.64 12.08
C ASP A 64 -4.92 -10.06 11.82
N ALA A 65 -5.57 -11.06 12.43
CA ALA A 65 -5.20 -12.46 12.24
C ALA A 65 -5.63 -13.03 10.87
N ALA A 66 -6.53 -12.36 10.14
CA ALA A 66 -7.02 -12.85 8.86
C ALA A 66 -5.98 -12.65 7.74
N HIS A 67 -5.21 -11.56 7.80
CA HIS A 67 -4.17 -11.25 6.81
C HIS A 67 -2.79 -11.85 7.16
N GLU A 68 -2.62 -12.33 8.40
CA GLU A 68 -1.37 -12.91 8.90
C GLU A 68 -0.81 -14.04 7.99
N PRO A 69 -1.62 -15.00 7.48
CA PRO A 69 -1.10 -16.06 6.62
C PRO A 69 -0.58 -15.55 5.27
N SER A 70 -1.21 -14.49 4.73
CA SER A 70 -0.78 -13.87 3.47
C SER A 70 0.58 -13.20 3.66
N LEU A 71 0.72 -12.40 4.72
CA LEU A 71 1.97 -11.73 5.05
C LEU A 71 3.08 -12.73 5.37
N ARG A 72 2.78 -13.83 6.07
CA ARG A 72 3.75 -14.90 6.34
C ARG A 72 4.28 -15.53 5.05
N ARG A 73 3.42 -15.81 4.06
CA ARG A 73 3.84 -16.32 2.75
C ARG A 73 4.73 -15.32 2.00
N GLN A 74 4.38 -14.03 2.07
CA GLN A 74 5.19 -12.96 1.48
C GLN A 74 6.57 -12.90 2.13
N LEU A 75 6.66 -12.96 3.46
CA LEU A 75 7.94 -12.99 4.17
C LEU A 75 8.76 -14.23 3.85
N ALA A 76 8.14 -15.42 3.79
CA ALA A 76 8.83 -16.65 3.43
C ALA A 76 9.41 -16.58 2.00
N THR A 77 8.64 -16.02 1.07
CA THR A 77 9.09 -15.79 -0.32
C THR A 77 10.27 -14.83 -0.35
N LEU A 78 10.15 -13.69 0.34
CA LEU A 78 11.22 -12.70 0.42
C LEU A 78 12.47 -13.27 1.09
N SER A 79 12.31 -14.07 2.14
CA SER A 79 13.40 -14.76 2.84
C SER A 79 14.18 -15.67 1.89
N ALA A 80 13.49 -16.53 1.15
CA ALA A 80 14.11 -17.43 0.17
C ALA A 80 14.85 -16.67 -0.96
N MET A 81 14.36 -15.48 -1.33
CA MET A 81 15.02 -14.63 -2.33
C MET A 81 16.24 -13.89 -1.80
N ILE A 82 16.34 -13.66 -0.49
CA ILE A 82 17.48 -12.99 0.15
C ILE A 82 18.54 -14.02 0.54
N GLU A 83 18.12 -15.19 1.01
CA GLU A 83 18.98 -16.27 1.51
C GLU A 83 20.13 -16.59 0.54
N ASP A 84 21.31 -16.71 1.11
CA ASP A 84 22.59 -16.89 0.43
C ASP A 84 23.48 -17.66 1.43
N PRO A 85 24.43 -18.52 1.01
CA PRO A 85 25.29 -19.27 1.93
C PRO A 85 25.94 -18.48 3.08
N VAL A 86 26.12 -17.17 2.91
CA VAL A 86 26.74 -16.27 3.91
C VAL A 86 25.71 -15.47 4.73
N ILE A 87 24.44 -15.41 4.29
CA ILE A 87 23.42 -14.54 4.89
C ILE A 87 22.34 -15.39 5.55
N PHE A 88 22.23 -15.26 6.88
CA PHE A 88 21.14 -15.86 7.63
C PHE A 88 19.92 -14.94 7.66
N VAL A 89 18.74 -15.47 7.30
CA VAL A 89 17.48 -14.71 7.26
C VAL A 89 16.45 -15.36 8.20
N GLU A 90 15.90 -14.58 9.12
CA GLU A 90 14.78 -14.97 9.99
C GLU A 90 13.54 -14.14 9.61
N SER A 91 12.36 -14.76 9.58
CA SER A 91 11.09 -14.06 9.34
C SER A 91 10.16 -14.13 10.54
N LYS A 92 9.60 -12.98 10.95
CA LYS A 92 8.58 -12.87 12.01
C LYS A 92 7.41 -12.02 11.55
N VAL A 93 6.22 -12.42 11.97
CA VAL A 93 4.99 -11.66 11.77
C VAL A 93 4.43 -11.26 13.13
N GLU A 94 4.15 -9.97 13.30
CA GLU A 94 3.49 -9.42 14.48
C GLU A 94 2.08 -8.97 14.12
N ILE A 95 1.14 -9.15 15.05
CA ILE A 95 -0.22 -8.65 14.90
C ILE A 95 -0.35 -7.33 15.67
N GLY A 96 -0.63 -6.25 14.96
CA GLY A 96 -0.77 -4.93 15.56
C GLY A 96 -0.92 -3.80 14.55
N LYS A 97 -1.04 -2.58 15.07
CA LYS A 97 -1.21 -1.36 14.26
C LYS A 97 -0.03 -0.41 14.33
N ASN A 98 0.90 -0.65 15.27
CA ASN A 98 1.99 0.27 15.56
C ASN A 98 3.34 -0.45 15.42
N TRP A 99 4.12 -0.03 14.41
CA TRP A 99 5.46 -0.54 14.14
C TRP A 99 6.41 -0.38 15.32
N LEU A 100 6.31 0.70 16.08
CA LEU A 100 7.19 0.94 17.23
C LEU A 100 6.97 -0.10 18.32
N ASN A 101 5.70 -0.44 18.61
CA ASN A 101 5.37 -1.46 19.60
C ASN A 101 5.78 -2.86 19.12
N ALA A 102 5.61 -3.15 17.83
CA ALA A 102 5.99 -4.42 17.24
C ALA A 102 7.52 -4.59 17.18
N LEU A 103 8.26 -3.51 16.96
CA LEU A 103 9.72 -3.52 16.81
C LEU A 103 10.45 -3.52 18.16
N ARG A 104 9.89 -2.86 19.19
CA ARG A 104 10.54 -2.69 20.50
C ARG A 104 11.06 -4.00 21.13
N PRO A 105 10.35 -5.15 21.10
CA PRO A 105 10.85 -6.41 21.66
C PRO A 105 12.04 -7.00 20.88
N TYR A 106 12.20 -6.60 19.62
CA TYR A 106 13.19 -7.13 18.70
C TYR A 106 14.31 -6.18 18.40
N TRP A 107 14.37 -5.01 19.03
CA TRP A 107 15.40 -4.02 18.77
C TRP A 107 16.43 -4.00 19.91
N HIS A 108 17.71 -3.97 19.54
CA HIS A 108 18.84 -3.78 20.44
C HIS A 108 19.69 -2.60 19.93
N PRO A 109 20.41 -1.91 20.83
CA PRO A 109 21.42 -0.94 20.43
C PRO A 109 22.45 -1.59 19.49
N GLY A 110 22.77 -0.92 18.39
CA GLY A 110 23.66 -1.42 17.34
C GLY A 110 22.94 -2.04 16.13
N ASP A 111 21.64 -2.31 16.24
CA ASP A 111 20.85 -2.79 15.11
C ASP A 111 20.63 -1.71 14.05
N VAL A 112 20.63 -2.13 12.79
CA VAL A 112 20.26 -1.28 11.65
C VAL A 112 18.85 -1.63 11.22
N ILE A 113 17.97 -0.64 11.18
CA ILE A 113 16.58 -0.81 10.76
C ILE A 113 16.48 -0.40 9.28
N ILE A 114 15.95 -1.29 8.45
CA ILE A 114 15.57 -0.98 7.07
C ILE A 114 14.07 -0.74 7.01
N CYS A 115 13.67 0.39 6.44
CA CYS A 115 12.28 0.66 6.07
C CYS A 115 12.18 0.96 4.57
N PHE A 116 10.99 0.78 4.00
CA PHE A 116 10.76 1.12 2.60
C PHE A 116 10.24 2.54 2.46
N ALA A 117 10.68 3.24 1.42
CA ALA A 117 10.24 4.59 1.13
C ALA A 117 8.73 4.65 0.95
N GLY A 118 8.10 5.73 1.44
CA GLY A 118 6.65 5.92 1.36
C GLY A 118 5.84 5.14 2.40
N GLN A 119 6.47 4.30 3.24
CA GLN A 119 5.79 3.64 4.35
C GLN A 119 5.39 4.66 5.42
N ARG A 120 4.10 4.69 5.76
CA ARG A 120 3.52 5.58 6.78
C ARG A 120 2.96 4.78 7.94
N SER A 121 3.04 5.32 9.15
CA SER A 121 2.51 4.65 10.34
C SER A 121 1.76 5.61 11.27
N GLY A 122 0.85 5.03 12.06
CA GLY A 122 0.01 5.75 13.03
C GLY A 122 -1.15 6.51 12.41
N LEU A 123 -2.00 7.08 13.27
CA LEU A 123 -3.16 7.89 12.85
C LEU A 123 -2.75 9.18 12.11
N ALA A 124 -1.56 9.71 12.42
CA ALA A 124 -1.07 10.96 11.85
C ALA A 124 -0.41 10.81 10.46
N ASN A 125 -0.37 9.60 9.87
CA ASN A 125 0.27 9.33 8.58
C ASN A 125 1.71 9.87 8.49
N LYS A 126 2.44 9.84 9.61
CA LYS A 126 3.85 10.27 9.64
C LYS A 126 4.70 9.23 8.91
N PRO A 127 5.77 9.67 8.21
CA PRO A 127 6.67 8.76 7.53
C PRO A 127 7.42 7.93 8.59
N LEU A 128 7.53 6.62 8.33
CA LEU A 128 7.94 5.64 9.34
C LEU A 128 9.40 5.84 9.78
N ASP A 129 10.26 6.24 8.84
CA ASP A 129 11.66 6.60 9.08
C ASP A 129 11.80 7.69 10.16
N GLN A 130 11.07 8.80 10.07
CA GLN A 130 11.14 9.88 11.05
C GLN A 130 10.61 9.45 12.42
N LEU A 131 9.54 8.65 12.43
CA LEU A 131 8.95 8.13 13.66
C LEU A 131 9.91 7.19 14.40
N LEU A 132 10.60 6.31 13.67
CA LEU A 132 11.59 5.40 14.26
C LEU A 132 12.85 6.15 14.68
N ALA A 133 13.32 7.11 13.87
CA ALA A 133 14.53 7.88 14.17
C ALA A 133 14.38 8.66 15.48
N SER A 134 13.25 9.34 15.64
CA SER A 134 12.96 10.14 16.83
C SER A 134 12.70 9.32 18.10
N SER A 135 12.32 8.04 17.98
CA SER A 135 11.91 7.22 19.12
C SER A 135 12.92 6.17 19.58
N LEU A 136 13.70 5.61 18.66
CA LEU A 136 14.62 4.50 18.95
C LEU A 136 16.09 4.91 18.92
N ASN A 137 16.41 6.14 18.47
CA ASN A 137 17.79 6.60 18.24
C ASN A 137 18.63 5.56 17.46
N ALA A 138 17.99 4.90 16.49
CA ALA A 138 18.54 3.78 15.75
C ALA A 138 19.03 4.23 14.36
N ALA A 139 20.01 3.51 13.82
CA ALA A 139 20.43 3.70 12.45
C ALA A 139 19.32 3.21 11.51
N ILE A 140 18.78 4.11 10.69
CA ILE A 140 17.69 3.80 9.77
C ILE A 140 18.16 3.96 8.35
N TYR A 141 17.90 2.93 7.54
CA TYR A 141 18.18 2.90 6.12
C TYR A 141 16.88 2.80 5.34
N VAL A 142 16.66 3.76 4.44
CA VAL A 142 15.43 3.83 3.64
C VAL A 142 15.68 3.21 2.27
N LEU A 143 14.88 2.20 1.92
CA LEU A 143 14.90 1.57 0.60
C LEU A 143 13.92 2.27 -0.35
N ASP A 144 14.46 3.08 -1.25
CA ASP A 144 13.70 3.72 -2.33
C ASP A 144 13.46 2.78 -3.52
N GLY A 145 12.51 3.12 -4.39
CA GLY A 145 12.30 2.46 -5.69
C GLY A 145 11.87 0.99 -5.65
N VAL A 146 11.45 0.49 -4.48
CA VAL A 146 10.89 -0.87 -4.32
C VAL A 146 9.38 -0.87 -4.58
N TYR A 147 8.73 0.24 -4.27
CA TYR A 147 7.35 0.47 -4.66
C TYR A 147 7.31 1.05 -6.05
N LYS A 148 6.44 0.48 -6.89
CA LYS A 148 5.85 1.27 -7.97
C LYS A 148 5.09 2.38 -7.27
N GLU A 149 5.45 3.63 -7.52
CA GLU A 149 4.59 4.75 -7.17
C GLU A 149 3.22 4.40 -7.75
N LYS A 150 2.29 4.02 -6.86
CA LYS A 150 0.90 3.91 -7.23
C LYS A 150 0.56 5.37 -7.53
N GLU A 151 0.56 5.73 -8.81
CA GLU A 151 0.12 7.03 -9.27
C GLU A 151 -1.11 7.34 -8.44
N LYS A 152 -1.01 8.37 -7.59
CA LYS A 152 -2.17 8.86 -6.87
C LYS A 152 -3.18 9.08 -7.98
N ALA A 153 -4.25 8.31 -8.00
CA ALA A 153 -5.33 8.50 -8.95
C ALA A 153 -6.33 9.42 -8.25
N PRO A 154 -6.13 10.76 -8.24
CA PRO A 154 -7.10 11.67 -7.67
C PRO A 154 -8.44 11.61 -8.42
N LEU A 155 -8.48 11.00 -9.61
CA LEU A 155 -9.68 10.87 -10.43
C LEU A 155 -10.62 9.72 -10.04
N ALA A 156 -10.11 8.62 -9.46
CA ALA A 156 -10.94 7.44 -9.21
C ALA A 156 -12.01 7.66 -8.13
N TRP A 157 -11.78 8.60 -7.20
CA TRP A 157 -12.78 8.98 -6.21
C TRP A 157 -13.82 9.95 -6.78
N LEU A 158 -13.40 10.87 -7.66
CA LEU A 158 -14.30 11.77 -8.37
C LEU A 158 -15.23 11.02 -9.31
N SER A 159 -14.74 9.99 -10.01
CA SER A 159 -15.59 9.13 -10.85
C SER A 159 -16.63 8.39 -10.02
N GLY A 160 -16.28 7.95 -8.81
CA GLY A 160 -17.24 7.41 -7.84
C GLY A 160 -18.33 8.42 -7.48
N ILE A 161 -17.97 9.63 -7.09
CA ILE A 161 -18.96 10.66 -6.73
C ILE A 161 -19.85 11.03 -7.93
N LEU A 162 -19.28 11.18 -9.13
CA LEU A 162 -20.04 11.49 -10.34
C LEU A 162 -21.02 10.39 -10.69
N ALA A 163 -20.61 9.12 -10.55
CA ALA A 163 -21.47 7.97 -10.80
C ALA A 163 -22.68 7.95 -9.84
N TRP A 164 -22.43 8.15 -8.54
CA TRP A 164 -23.49 8.21 -7.52
C TRP A 164 -24.41 9.42 -7.72
N ALA A 165 -23.86 10.60 -7.98
CA ALA A 165 -24.64 11.82 -8.21
C ALA A 165 -25.54 11.69 -9.46
N GLY A 166 -25.03 11.10 -10.53
CA GLY A 166 -25.81 10.83 -11.75
C GLY A 166 -26.97 9.87 -11.50
N SER A 167 -26.75 8.77 -10.77
CA SER A 167 -27.82 7.81 -10.45
C SER A 167 -28.92 8.44 -9.60
N ILE A 168 -28.56 9.24 -8.58
CA ILE A 168 -29.54 9.94 -7.74
C ILE A 168 -30.32 10.96 -8.57
N GLY A 169 -29.64 11.70 -9.44
CA GLY A 169 -30.27 12.67 -10.34
C GLY A 169 -31.28 12.03 -11.29
N LEU A 170 -30.97 10.86 -11.85
CA LEU A 170 -31.89 10.11 -12.71
C LEU A 170 -33.16 9.68 -11.96
N VAL A 171 -33.01 9.08 -10.78
CA VAL A 171 -34.16 8.64 -9.96
C VAL A 171 -35.06 9.83 -9.60
N LEU A 172 -34.47 10.95 -9.15
CA LEU A 172 -35.24 12.16 -8.82
C LEU A 172 -35.93 12.76 -10.05
N GLY A 173 -35.28 12.73 -11.22
CA GLY A 173 -35.85 13.21 -12.48
C GLY A 173 -37.06 12.39 -12.93
N PHE A 174 -36.95 11.06 -12.92
CA PHE A 174 -38.07 10.18 -13.25
C PHE A 174 -39.20 10.25 -12.23
N PHE A 175 -38.87 10.37 -10.94
CA PHE A 175 -39.88 10.59 -9.90
C PHE A 175 -40.67 11.88 -10.12
N TRP A 176 -39.99 12.98 -10.46
CA TRP A 176 -40.66 14.24 -10.80
C TRP A 176 -41.55 14.12 -12.04
N LEU A 177 -41.08 13.41 -13.07
CA LEU A 177 -41.84 13.14 -14.29
C LEU A 177 -43.12 12.34 -13.98
N GLN A 178 -43.03 11.32 -13.13
CA GLN A 178 -44.18 10.52 -12.68
C GLN A 178 -45.20 11.38 -11.93
N ILE A 179 -44.78 12.29 -11.05
CA ILE A 179 -45.68 13.24 -10.38
C ILE A 179 -46.44 14.10 -11.41
N LYS A 180 -45.76 14.58 -12.45
CA LYS A 180 -46.39 15.39 -13.51
C LYS A 180 -47.38 14.61 -14.34
N ILE A 181 -47.10 13.34 -14.63
CA ILE A 181 -48.03 12.45 -15.33
C ILE A 181 -49.29 12.23 -14.47
N VAL A 182 -49.13 11.98 -13.17
CA VAL A 182 -50.25 11.77 -12.22
C VAL A 182 -51.15 13.01 -12.06
N GLN A 183 -50.59 14.21 -12.19
CA GLN A 183 -51.36 15.46 -12.13
C GLN A 183 -52.08 15.80 -13.45
N ALA A 184 -51.79 15.09 -14.55
CA ALA A 184 -52.40 15.36 -15.84
C ALA A 184 -53.86 14.82 -15.90
N PRO A 185 -54.77 15.49 -16.64
CA PRO A 185 -56.15 15.06 -16.76
C PRO A 185 -56.26 13.62 -17.28
N SER A 186 -57.05 12.81 -16.58
CA SER A 186 -57.23 11.36 -16.78
C SER A 186 -57.75 11.01 -18.19
N ASN A 187 -56.83 10.66 -19.09
CA ASN A 187 -57.09 9.89 -20.30
C ASN A 187 -56.41 8.52 -20.19
N GLY A 188 -56.89 7.48 -20.88
CA GLY A 188 -56.30 6.12 -20.85
C GLY A 188 -54.80 6.06 -21.22
N LEU A 189 -54.26 7.13 -21.79
CA LEU A 189 -52.82 7.34 -22.01
C LEU A 189 -51.98 7.40 -20.73
N HIS A 190 -52.59 7.72 -19.59
CA HIS A 190 -51.90 7.86 -18.31
C HIS A 190 -51.17 6.58 -17.87
N THR A 191 -51.87 5.44 -17.93
CA THR A 191 -51.31 4.14 -17.56
C THR A 191 -50.17 3.74 -18.50
N ALA A 192 -50.33 4.00 -19.81
CA ALA A 192 -49.29 3.70 -20.80
C ALA A 192 -48.02 4.54 -20.58
N LEU A 193 -48.17 5.82 -20.25
CA LEU A 193 -47.04 6.72 -19.98
C LEU A 193 -46.28 6.32 -18.71
N LEU A 194 -46.98 5.87 -17.66
CA LEU A 194 -46.32 5.36 -16.45
C LEU A 194 -45.47 4.12 -16.72
N TYR A 195 -46.01 3.11 -17.42
CA TYR A 195 -45.22 1.93 -17.79
C TYR A 195 -44.04 2.27 -18.70
N ALA A 196 -44.23 3.18 -19.67
CA ALA A 196 -43.13 3.64 -20.52
C ALA A 196 -42.02 4.34 -19.71
N SER A 197 -42.38 5.16 -18.71
CA SER A 197 -41.42 5.83 -17.83
C SER A 197 -40.61 4.85 -16.97
N LEU A 198 -41.23 3.80 -16.45
CA LEU A 198 -40.55 2.75 -15.67
C LEU A 198 -39.52 2.00 -16.50
N LEU A 199 -39.87 1.66 -17.76
CA LEU A 199 -38.95 1.01 -18.68
C LEU A 199 -37.78 1.92 -19.07
N ALA A 200 -38.07 3.20 -19.32
CA ALA A 200 -37.04 4.20 -19.62
C ALA A 200 -36.10 4.43 -18.43
N GLU A 201 -36.62 4.52 -17.21
CA GLU A 201 -35.84 4.66 -15.98
C GLU A 201 -34.88 3.48 -15.81
N GLY A 202 -35.39 2.25 -15.89
CA GLY A 202 -34.57 1.03 -15.79
C GLY A 202 -33.48 0.97 -16.86
N GLY A 203 -33.81 1.29 -18.12
CA GLY A 203 -32.84 1.31 -19.22
C GLY A 203 -31.75 2.37 -19.02
N THR A 204 -32.11 3.53 -18.48
CA THR A 204 -31.16 4.63 -18.25
C THR A 204 -30.22 4.31 -17.09
N ILE A 205 -30.73 3.74 -15.99
CA ILE A 205 -29.91 3.27 -14.86
C ILE A 205 -28.95 2.17 -15.32
N TRP A 206 -29.43 1.21 -16.13
CA TRP A 206 -28.58 0.14 -16.66
C TRP A 206 -27.44 0.67 -17.54
N THR A 207 -27.75 1.60 -18.45
CA THR A 207 -26.75 2.22 -19.33
C THR A 207 -25.74 3.05 -18.53
N TRP A 208 -26.20 3.80 -17.52
CA TRP A 208 -25.33 4.59 -16.65
C TRP A 208 -24.40 3.71 -15.81
N ASN A 209 -24.90 2.61 -15.25
CA ASN A 209 -24.09 1.68 -14.46
C ASN A 209 -23.03 0.98 -15.31
N ASN A 210 -23.31 0.66 -16.58
CA ASN A 210 -22.31 0.11 -17.51
C ASN A 210 -21.24 1.11 -17.95
N LEU A 211 -21.47 2.42 -17.82
CA LEU A 211 -20.50 3.47 -18.17
C LEU A 211 -19.49 3.75 -17.04
N PHE A 212 -19.86 3.44 -15.79
CA PHE A 212 -19.09 3.83 -14.60
C PHE A 212 -18.77 2.66 -13.64
N GLY A 213 -19.30 1.47 -13.88
CA GLY A 213 -18.98 0.22 -13.18
C GLY A 213 -18.03 -0.66 -13.99
#